data_AF-A0A520PKM7-F1
#
_entry.id   AF-A0A520PKM7-F1
#
_cell.length_a   1.000
_cell.length_b   1.000
_cell.length_c   1.000
_cell.angle_alpha   90.00
_cell.angle_beta   90.00
_cell.angle_gamma   90.00
#
_symmetry.space_group_name_H-M   'P 1'
#
loop_
_entity.id
_entity.type
_entity.pdbx_description
1 polymer ?
#
loop_
_entity_poly.entity_id
_entity_poly.type
_entity_poly.pdbx_seq_one_letter_code
_entity_poly.pdbx_strand_id
1 'polypeptide(L)'
;MGDDAELLRAWRAGDATAGAALYDRTFPLVNRFFRCKVDDEIAVDLIQATFLAAVESLERFRGASSFRAFLLGIARHELLDHYRSKARDRSVPIDELTLEDLDPSPSSLLRHGREQRALLSALRSLPLELQLLVELHYWEGLTGPELSDALELPEGTVRSRLRRAREQLRSTVERAGDAMPRRELAATSFESWVESVRPSDAAGPHAP
;
A
#
# COMPACT_ATOMS: atom_id res chain seq x y z
N MET A 1 10.53 2.09 -25.44
CA MET A 1 9.71 1.40 -24.43
C MET A 1 8.54 2.33 -24.13
N GLY A 2 7.31 1.89 -24.40
CA GLY A 2 6.12 2.75 -24.31
C GLY A 2 5.80 3.17 -22.87
N ASP A 3 5.02 4.24 -22.76
CA ASP A 3 4.39 4.65 -21.50
C ASP A 3 3.52 3.50 -20.96
N ASP A 4 3.43 3.35 -19.63
CA ASP A 4 2.62 2.27 -19.01
C ASP A 4 1.17 2.30 -19.50
N ALA A 5 0.62 3.51 -19.66
CA ALA A 5 -0.73 3.68 -20.16
C ALA A 5 -0.88 3.24 -21.63
N GLU A 6 0.16 3.39 -22.45
CA GLU A 6 0.16 2.90 -23.83
C GLU A 6 0.22 1.37 -23.88
N LEU A 7 1.05 0.76 -23.04
CA LEU A 7 1.10 -0.71 -22.95
C LEU A 7 -0.24 -1.27 -22.49
N LEU A 8 -0.91 -0.63 -21.51
CA LEU A 8 -2.25 -1.05 -21.06
C LEU A 8 -3.31 -0.91 -22.17
N ARG A 9 -3.26 0.17 -22.96
CA ARG A 9 -4.14 0.34 -24.15
C ARG A 9 -3.92 -0.74 -25.19
N ALA A 10 -2.66 -1.03 -25.52
CA ALA A 10 -2.33 -2.08 -26.47
C ALA A 10 -2.77 -3.47 -25.96
N TRP A 11 -2.54 -3.74 -24.68
CA TRP A 11 -2.98 -5.00 -24.07
C TRP A 11 -4.50 -5.17 -24.12
N ARG A 12 -5.27 -4.12 -23.81
CA ARG A 12 -6.73 -4.14 -23.93
C ARG A 12 -7.20 -4.39 -25.38
N ALA A 13 -6.44 -3.93 -26.36
CA ALA A 13 -6.70 -4.19 -27.78
C ALA A 13 -6.31 -5.60 -28.25
N GLY A 14 -5.77 -6.44 -27.37
CA GLY A 14 -5.40 -7.84 -27.64
C GLY A 14 -3.90 -8.09 -27.83
N ASP A 15 -3.04 -7.08 -27.64
CA ASP A 15 -1.59 -7.26 -27.73
C ASP A 15 -1.04 -7.93 -26.45
N ALA A 16 -0.85 -9.24 -26.52
CA ALA A 16 -0.30 -10.02 -25.43
C ALA A 16 1.16 -9.66 -25.08
N THR A 17 1.95 -9.18 -26.05
CA THR A 17 3.35 -8.76 -25.81
C THR A 17 3.38 -7.45 -25.01
N ALA A 18 2.50 -6.50 -25.33
CA ALA A 18 2.33 -5.29 -24.53
C ALA A 18 1.87 -5.61 -23.10
N GLY A 19 0.95 -6.57 -22.95
CA GLY A 19 0.50 -7.06 -21.64
C GLY A 19 1.62 -7.65 -20.81
N ALA A 20 2.42 -8.55 -21.39
CA ALA A 20 3.58 -9.13 -20.71
C ALA A 20 4.61 -8.06 -20.29
N ALA A 21 4.92 -7.11 -21.18
CA ALA A 21 5.85 -6.03 -20.86
C ALA A 21 5.36 -5.11 -19.73
N LEU A 22 4.06 -4.79 -19.70
CA LEU A 22 3.45 -4.02 -18.62
C LEU A 22 3.49 -4.80 -17.31
N TYR A 23 3.08 -6.07 -17.36
CA TYR A 23 3.06 -6.95 -16.20
C TYR A 23 4.45 -7.08 -15.58
N ASP A 24 5.48 -7.41 -16.36
CA ASP A 24 6.85 -7.56 -15.85
C ASP A 24 7.38 -6.26 -15.22
N ARG A 25 7.04 -5.10 -15.80
CA ARG A 25 7.47 -3.79 -15.30
C ARG A 25 6.77 -3.39 -14.00
N THR A 26 5.50 -3.74 -13.83
CA THR A 26 4.65 -3.24 -12.75
C THR A 26 4.31 -4.29 -11.70
N PHE A 27 4.53 -5.58 -11.97
CA PHE A 27 4.34 -6.66 -11.02
C PHE A 27 5.10 -6.46 -9.71
N PRO A 28 6.40 -6.04 -9.69
CA PRO A 28 7.11 -5.82 -8.43
C PRO A 28 6.42 -4.80 -7.52
N LEU A 29 5.82 -3.75 -8.10
CA LEU A 29 5.07 -2.72 -7.40
C LEU A 29 3.79 -3.30 -6.77
N VAL A 30 2.97 -4.00 -7.56
CA VAL A 30 1.70 -4.58 -7.10
C VAL A 30 1.94 -5.70 -6.09
N ASN A 31 2.92 -6.56 -6.35
CA ASN A 31 3.32 -7.62 -5.44
C ASN A 31 3.79 -7.06 -4.09
N ARG A 32 4.66 -6.05 -4.11
CA ARG A 32 5.07 -5.35 -2.89
C ARG A 32 3.85 -4.79 -2.14
N PHE A 33 2.90 -4.19 -2.86
CA PHE A 33 1.68 -3.67 -2.25
C PHE A 33 0.95 -4.76 -1.46
N PHE A 34 0.90 -6.03 -1.87
CA PHE A 34 0.19 -7.06 -1.09
C PHE A 34 1.03 -7.75 0.01
N ARG A 35 2.36 -7.78 -0.14
CA ARG A 35 3.30 -8.67 0.58
C ARG A 35 3.46 -8.56 2.10
N CYS A 36 2.74 -7.68 2.78
CA CYS A 36 2.67 -7.64 4.26
C CYS A 36 1.25 -7.44 4.77
N LYS A 37 0.27 -7.53 3.87
CA LYS A 37 -1.13 -7.30 4.17
C LYS A 37 -1.91 -8.60 4.17
N VAL A 38 -1.67 -9.45 3.17
CA VAL A 38 -2.30 -10.76 3.01
C VAL A 38 -1.25 -11.89 2.93
N ASP A 39 -1.71 -13.13 3.07
CA ASP A 39 -0.89 -14.33 2.79
C ASP A 39 -0.49 -14.42 1.30
N ASP A 40 0.61 -15.12 1.03
CA ASP A 40 1.19 -15.22 -0.31
C ASP A 40 0.21 -15.81 -1.35
N GLU A 41 -0.60 -16.80 -0.97
CA GLU A 41 -1.64 -17.38 -1.84
C GLU A 41 -2.71 -16.35 -2.22
N ILE A 42 -3.17 -15.57 -1.24
CA ILE A 42 -4.16 -14.50 -1.46
C ILE A 42 -3.55 -13.37 -2.29
N ALA A 43 -2.27 -13.04 -2.06
CA ALA A 43 -1.58 -12.01 -2.82
C ALA A 43 -1.58 -12.33 -4.32
N VAL A 44 -1.34 -13.58 -4.71
CA VAL A 44 -1.34 -14.01 -6.11
C VAL A 44 -2.70 -13.77 -6.78
N ASP A 45 -3.79 -14.06 -6.08
CA ASP A 45 -5.14 -13.82 -6.61
C ASP A 45 -5.45 -12.32 -6.72
N LEU A 46 -5.10 -11.53 -5.70
CA LEU A 46 -5.34 -10.08 -5.72
C LEU A 46 -4.49 -9.35 -6.76
N ILE A 47 -3.26 -9.82 -7.02
CA ILE A 47 -2.42 -9.29 -8.11
C ILE A 47 -3.11 -9.52 -9.45
N GLN A 48 -3.61 -10.74 -9.71
CA GLN A 48 -4.33 -11.05 -10.95
C GLN A 48 -5.59 -10.19 -11.10
N ALA A 49 -6.39 -10.09 -10.03
CA ALA A 49 -7.59 -9.26 -10.00
C ALA A 49 -7.26 -7.78 -10.28
N THR A 50 -6.17 -7.27 -9.71
CA THR A 50 -5.70 -5.90 -9.94
C THR A 50 -5.40 -5.64 -11.42
N PHE A 51 -4.68 -6.55 -12.09
CA PHE A 51 -4.35 -6.38 -13.51
C PHE A 51 -5.58 -6.51 -14.41
N LEU A 52 -6.50 -7.42 -14.10
CA LEU A 52 -7.77 -7.54 -14.81
C LEU A 52 -8.59 -6.25 -14.68
N ALA A 53 -8.78 -5.77 -13.45
CA ALA A 53 -9.50 -4.53 -13.17
C ALA A 53 -8.82 -3.29 -13.80
N ALA A 54 -7.49 -3.29 -13.93
CA ALA A 54 -6.76 -2.24 -14.65
C ALA A 54 -7.11 -2.19 -16.15
N VAL A 55 -7.18 -3.36 -16.80
CA VAL A 55 -7.59 -3.46 -18.21
C VAL A 55 -9.03 -2.99 -18.39
N GLU A 56 -9.94 -3.38 -17.49
CA GLU A 56 -11.35 -3.00 -17.52
C GLU A 56 -11.57 -1.50 -17.22
N SER A 57 -10.76 -0.93 -16.34
CA SER A 57 -10.90 0.46 -15.86
C SER A 57 -10.10 1.47 -16.68
N LEU A 58 -9.42 1.05 -17.75
CA LEU A 58 -8.54 1.91 -18.54
C LEU A 58 -9.20 3.21 -19.04
N GLU A 59 -10.50 3.20 -19.34
CA GLU A 59 -11.23 4.41 -19.79
C GLU A 59 -11.34 5.48 -18.71
N ARG A 60 -11.24 5.07 -17.44
CA ARG A 60 -11.23 5.97 -16.28
C ARG A 60 -9.85 6.58 -16.06
N PHE A 61 -8.79 5.98 -16.60
CA PHE A 61 -7.46 6.54 -16.56
C PHE A 61 -7.35 7.73 -17.54
N ARG A 62 -7.61 8.92 -17.03
CA ARG A 62 -7.56 10.19 -17.79
C ARG A 62 -6.17 10.82 -17.86
N GLY A 63 -5.13 10.16 -17.34
CA GLY A 63 -3.78 10.71 -17.25
C GLY A 63 -3.65 11.90 -16.29
N ALA A 64 -4.64 12.12 -15.42
CA ALA A 64 -4.59 13.17 -14.40
C ALA A 64 -3.63 12.81 -13.25
N SER A 65 -3.44 11.52 -13.00
CA SER A 65 -2.47 10.96 -12.06
C SER A 65 -1.45 10.09 -12.77
N SER A 66 -0.35 9.77 -12.08
CA SER A 66 0.61 8.80 -12.61
C SER A 66 -0.05 7.42 -12.76
N PHE A 67 0.41 6.64 -13.75
CA PHE A 67 -0.04 5.26 -13.92
C PHE A 67 0.16 4.42 -12.65
N ARG A 68 1.24 4.70 -11.91
CA ARG A 68 1.52 4.11 -10.61
C ARG A 68 0.40 4.37 -9.61
N ALA A 69 -0.03 5.62 -9.45
CA ALA A 69 -1.12 5.98 -8.54
C ALA A 69 -2.44 5.30 -8.95
N PHE A 70 -2.73 5.25 -10.26
CA PHE A 70 -3.88 4.54 -10.79
C PHE A 70 -3.86 3.05 -10.45
N LEU A 71 -2.75 2.35 -10.71
CA LEU A 71 -2.62 0.92 -10.46
C LEU A 71 -2.71 0.59 -8.96
N LEU A 72 -2.09 1.40 -8.11
CA LEU A 72 -2.16 1.24 -6.65
C LEU A 72 -3.55 1.55 -6.09
N GLY A 73 -4.30 2.46 -6.71
CA GLY A 73 -5.71 2.71 -6.37
C GLY A 73 -6.59 1.48 -6.63
N ILE A 74 -6.37 0.79 -7.75
CA ILE A 74 -7.04 -0.47 -8.06
C ILE A 74 -6.62 -1.56 -7.06
N ALA A 75 -5.33 -1.72 -6.80
CA ALA A 75 -4.84 -2.70 -5.83
C ALA A 75 -5.44 -2.48 -4.43
N ARG A 76 -5.60 -1.20 -4.01
CA ARG A 76 -6.33 -0.85 -2.79
C ARG A 76 -7.79 -1.29 -2.86
N HIS A 77 -8.48 -1.07 -3.97
CA HIS A 77 -9.86 -1.49 -4.10
C HIS A 77 -10.01 -3.00 -3.91
N GLU A 78 -9.17 -3.80 -4.59
CA GLU A 78 -9.15 -5.26 -4.47
C GLU A 78 -8.87 -5.71 -3.03
N LEU A 79 -7.90 -5.07 -2.35
CA LEU A 79 -7.59 -5.36 -0.95
C LEU A 79 -8.77 -5.06 -0.02
N LEU A 80 -9.40 -3.89 -0.20
CA LEU A 80 -10.54 -3.51 0.61
C LEU A 80 -11.73 -4.43 0.35
N ASP A 81 -11.98 -4.82 -0.89
CA ASP A 81 -13.07 -5.76 -1.19
C ASP A 81 -12.83 -7.14 -0.56
N HIS A 82 -11.59 -7.66 -0.66
CA HIS A 82 -11.18 -8.88 0.04
C HIS A 82 -11.51 -8.82 1.53
N TYR A 83 -11.16 -7.73 2.20
CA TYR A 83 -11.43 -7.60 3.64
C TYR A 83 -12.87 -7.19 3.97
N ARG A 84 -13.60 -6.49 3.10
CA ARG A 84 -15.04 -6.24 3.27
C ARG A 84 -15.79 -7.56 3.32
N SER A 85 -15.42 -8.51 2.46
CA SER A 85 -16.03 -9.84 2.45
C SER A 85 -15.87 -10.54 3.81
N LYS A 86 -14.68 -10.45 4.43
CA LYS A 86 -14.36 -10.98 5.77
C LYS A 86 -14.99 -10.18 6.91
N ALA A 87 -15.15 -8.87 6.74
CA ALA A 87 -15.73 -7.97 7.74
C ALA A 87 -17.25 -8.11 7.87
N ARG A 88 -17.96 -8.52 6.79
CA ARG A 88 -19.39 -8.82 6.84
C ARG A 88 -19.73 -9.86 7.91
N ASP A 89 -18.83 -10.79 8.17
CA ASP A 89 -19.01 -11.79 9.23
C ASP A 89 -18.84 -11.22 10.65
N ARG A 90 -18.31 -9.99 10.77
CA ARG A 90 -17.88 -9.39 12.05
C ARG A 90 -18.70 -8.17 12.51
N SER A 91 -19.61 -7.64 11.69
CA SER A 91 -20.46 -6.47 12.02
C SER A 91 -19.71 -5.19 12.44
N VAL A 92 -18.42 -5.06 12.12
CA VAL A 92 -17.61 -3.86 12.40
C VAL A 92 -17.36 -3.08 11.10
N PRO A 93 -17.42 -1.73 11.12
CA PRO A 93 -17.07 -0.91 9.96
C PRO A 93 -15.63 -1.17 9.49
N ILE A 94 -15.41 -1.31 8.17
CA ILE A 94 -14.08 -1.62 7.63
C ILE A 94 -13.04 -0.52 7.90
N ASP A 95 -13.49 0.71 8.02
CA ASP A 95 -12.66 1.89 8.32
C ASP A 95 -12.14 1.91 9.77
N GLU A 96 -12.66 1.04 10.63
CA GLU A 96 -12.16 0.82 12.00
C GLU A 96 -11.34 -0.46 12.13
N LEU A 97 -11.42 -1.37 11.15
CA LEU A 97 -10.72 -2.65 11.20
C LEU A 97 -9.23 -2.48 10.92
N THR A 98 -8.44 -3.14 11.77
CA THR A 98 -7.00 -3.26 11.62
C THR A 98 -6.65 -4.57 10.93
N LEU A 99 -5.44 -4.67 10.39
CA LEU A 99 -4.99 -5.95 9.86
C LEU A 99 -4.75 -6.99 10.96
N GLU A 100 -4.46 -6.56 12.18
CA GLU A 100 -4.40 -7.46 13.34
C GLU A 100 -5.75 -8.12 13.63
N ASP A 101 -6.86 -7.39 13.45
CA ASP A 101 -8.19 -7.97 13.57
C ASP A 101 -8.44 -8.98 12.44
N LEU A 102 -8.19 -8.56 11.20
CA LEU A 102 -8.56 -9.30 9.99
C LEU A 102 -7.68 -10.51 9.72
N ASP A 103 -6.40 -10.44 10.09
CA ASP A 103 -5.36 -11.43 9.90
C ASP A 103 -4.33 -11.34 11.05
N PRO A 104 -4.55 -12.01 12.18
CA PRO A 104 -3.74 -11.81 13.38
C PRO A 104 -2.27 -12.25 13.27
N SER A 105 -1.92 -13.09 12.30
CA SER A 105 -0.57 -13.68 12.21
C SER A 105 -0.16 -14.01 10.77
N PRO A 106 0.15 -12.99 9.94
CA PRO A 106 0.68 -13.24 8.61
C PRO A 106 2.03 -13.93 8.72
N SER A 107 2.15 -15.05 8.02
CA SER A 107 3.42 -15.78 7.87
C SER A 107 4.54 -14.88 7.31
N SER A 108 4.17 -13.86 6.51
CA SER A 108 5.09 -12.88 5.93
C SER A 108 5.87 -12.06 6.98
N LEU A 109 5.31 -11.81 8.17
CA LEU A 109 6.00 -11.04 9.22
C LEU A 109 7.22 -11.75 9.80
N LEU A 110 7.23 -13.09 9.78
CA LEU A 110 8.29 -13.90 10.39
C LEU A 110 9.64 -13.77 9.68
N ARG A 111 9.64 -13.24 8.46
CA ARG A 111 10.82 -13.11 7.59
C ARG A 111 11.68 -11.88 7.92
N HIS A 112 11.22 -10.99 8.78
CA HIS A 112 11.81 -9.68 9.00
C HIS A 112 12.70 -9.59 10.26
N GLY A 113 13.61 -8.60 10.29
CA GLY A 113 14.39 -8.26 11.49
C GLY A 113 13.52 -7.74 12.64
N ARG A 114 14.09 -7.56 13.84
CA ARG A 114 13.32 -7.09 15.02
C ARG A 114 12.70 -5.70 14.81
N GLU A 115 13.47 -4.74 14.33
CA GLU A 115 13.01 -3.36 14.08
C GLU A 115 11.95 -3.31 12.98
N GLN A 116 12.18 -4.03 11.87
CA GLN A 116 11.22 -4.18 10.78
C GLN A 116 9.90 -4.80 11.25
N ARG A 117 9.98 -5.86 12.07
CA ARG A 117 8.78 -6.47 12.67
C ARG A 117 8.02 -5.48 13.54
N ALA A 118 8.70 -4.68 14.34
CA ALA A 118 8.03 -3.68 15.18
C ALA A 118 7.32 -2.61 14.34
N LEU A 119 7.95 -2.10 13.27
CA LEU A 119 7.31 -1.18 12.34
C LEU A 119 6.10 -1.81 11.65
N LEU A 120 6.25 -3.03 11.13
CA LEU A 120 5.17 -3.75 10.45
C LEU A 120 4.00 -4.05 11.40
N SER A 121 4.26 -4.49 12.63
CA SER A 121 3.22 -4.66 13.65
C SER A 121 2.54 -3.33 13.98
N ALA A 122 3.31 -2.25 14.17
CA ALA A 122 2.73 -0.95 14.45
C ALA A 122 1.84 -0.45 13.31
N LEU A 123 2.22 -0.68 12.05
CA LEU A 123 1.39 -0.39 10.88
C LEU A 123 0.11 -1.23 10.86
N ARG A 124 0.21 -2.52 11.15
CA ARG A 124 -0.94 -3.45 11.15
C ARG A 124 -1.96 -3.17 12.24
N SER A 125 -1.55 -2.50 13.33
CA SER A 125 -2.45 -2.00 14.38
C SER A 125 -3.20 -0.72 14.01
N LEU A 126 -2.84 -0.07 12.89
CA LEU A 126 -3.60 1.07 12.39
C LEU A 126 -4.85 0.55 11.66
N PRO A 127 -5.93 1.36 11.64
CA PRO A 127 -7.02 1.14 10.69
C PRO A 127 -6.46 0.98 9.27
N LEU A 128 -6.96 0.00 8.52
CA LEU A 128 -6.38 -0.41 7.23
C LEU A 128 -6.18 0.77 6.28
N GLU A 129 -7.12 1.71 6.22
CA GLU A 129 -6.97 2.90 5.35
C GLU A 129 -5.83 3.84 5.80
N LEU A 130 -5.58 3.97 7.10
CA LEU A 130 -4.47 4.78 7.61
C LEU A 130 -3.13 4.10 7.36
N GLN A 131 -3.07 2.77 7.49
CA GLN A 131 -1.90 2.00 7.09
C GLN A 131 -1.58 2.25 5.60
N LEU A 132 -2.53 1.97 4.70
CA LEU A 132 -2.34 2.15 3.26
C LEU A 132 -1.87 3.56 2.91
N LEU A 133 -2.43 4.57 3.57
CA LEU A 133 -2.08 5.96 3.32
C LEU A 133 -0.62 6.28 3.73
N VAL A 134 -0.12 5.70 4.82
CA VAL A 134 1.30 5.81 5.22
C VAL A 134 2.20 5.11 4.21
N GLU A 135 1.86 3.88 3.82
CA GLU A 135 2.66 3.07 2.91
C GLU A 135 2.76 3.71 1.52
N LEU A 136 1.63 4.16 0.96
CA LEU A 136 1.61 4.83 -0.35
C LEU A 136 2.39 6.15 -0.35
N HIS A 137 2.37 6.88 0.76
CA HIS A 137 3.10 8.14 0.85
C HIS A 137 4.60 7.93 1.03
N TYR A 138 5.01 7.21 2.08
CA TYR A 138 6.41 7.07 2.45
C TYR A 138 7.13 6.06 1.58
N TRP A 139 6.47 4.95 1.22
CA TRP A 139 7.12 3.92 0.44
C TRP A 139 6.92 4.17 -1.05
N GLU A 140 5.69 4.29 -1.51
CA GLU A 140 5.47 4.50 -2.94
C GLU A 140 5.78 5.93 -3.40
N GLY A 141 6.04 6.85 -2.48
CA GLY A 141 6.39 8.24 -2.83
C GLY A 141 5.27 8.93 -3.58
N LEU A 142 4.01 8.56 -3.31
CA LEU A 142 2.86 9.25 -3.89
C LEU A 142 2.73 10.64 -3.29
N THR A 143 2.57 11.62 -4.17
CA THR A 143 2.29 13.01 -3.80
C THR A 143 0.88 13.18 -3.25
N GLY A 144 0.59 14.32 -2.62
CA GLY A 144 -0.76 14.64 -2.13
C GLY A 144 -1.87 14.47 -3.19
N PRO A 145 -1.70 15.01 -4.41
CA PRO A 145 -2.65 14.80 -5.51
C PRO A 145 -2.77 13.33 -5.94
N GLU A 146 -1.66 12.60 -6.07
CA GLU A 146 -1.70 11.18 -6.43
C GLU A 146 -2.38 10.32 -5.35
N LEU A 147 -2.18 10.66 -4.07
CA LEU A 147 -2.88 10.02 -2.95
C LEU A 147 -4.37 10.35 -2.98
N SER A 148 -4.74 11.60 -3.29
CA SER A 148 -6.13 12.01 -3.45
C SER A 148 -6.83 11.15 -4.50
N ASP A 149 -6.18 10.94 -5.64
CA ASP A 149 -6.71 10.13 -6.73
C ASP A 149 -6.74 8.63 -6.40
N ALA A 150 -5.65 8.07 -5.85
CA ALA A 150 -5.56 6.65 -5.52
C ALA A 150 -6.50 6.22 -4.38
N LEU A 151 -6.79 7.14 -3.45
CA LEU A 151 -7.64 6.87 -2.29
C LEU A 151 -9.09 7.34 -2.47
N GLU A 152 -9.37 8.11 -3.53
CA GLU A 152 -10.64 8.79 -3.78
C GLU A 152 -11.04 9.72 -2.61
N LEU A 153 -10.08 10.50 -2.12
CA LEU A 153 -10.24 11.40 -0.97
C LEU A 153 -9.85 12.82 -1.33
N PRO A 154 -10.58 13.86 -0.86
CA PRO A 154 -10.12 15.23 -1.03
C PRO A 154 -8.71 15.45 -0.46
N GLU A 155 -7.87 16.27 -1.09
CA GLU A 155 -6.50 16.54 -0.63
C GLU A 155 -6.43 17.01 0.84
N GLY A 156 -7.40 17.83 1.28
CA GLY A 156 -7.51 18.25 2.68
C GLY A 156 -7.75 17.08 3.64
N THR A 157 -8.49 16.06 3.18
CA THR A 157 -8.73 14.80 3.91
C THR A 157 -7.47 13.93 3.90
N VAL A 158 -6.76 13.83 2.77
CA VAL A 158 -5.47 13.13 2.69
C VAL A 158 -4.49 13.70 3.71
N ARG A 159 -4.33 15.05 3.75
CA ARG A 159 -3.43 15.73 4.68
C ARG A 159 -3.79 15.48 6.14
N SER A 160 -5.07 15.58 6.49
CA SER A 160 -5.53 15.37 7.87
C SER A 160 -5.41 13.90 8.30
N ARG A 161 -5.72 12.95 7.42
CA ARG A 161 -5.54 11.51 7.68
C ARG A 161 -4.07 11.10 7.76
N LEU A 162 -3.19 11.64 6.91
CA LEU A 162 -1.74 11.40 6.99
C LEU A 162 -1.19 11.85 8.32
N ARG A 163 -1.58 13.05 8.77
CA ARG A 163 -1.19 13.56 10.10
C ARG A 163 -1.65 12.61 11.21
N ARG A 164 -2.92 12.18 11.18
CA ARG A 164 -3.48 11.23 12.17
C ARG A 164 -2.74 9.90 12.15
N ALA A 165 -2.50 9.32 10.97
CA ALA A 165 -1.80 8.06 10.82
C ALA A 165 -0.37 8.13 11.40
N ARG A 166 0.34 9.24 11.17
CA ARG A 166 1.67 9.49 11.75
C ARG A 166 1.65 9.56 13.27
N GLU A 167 0.69 10.31 13.84
CA GLU A 167 0.54 10.44 15.29
C GLU A 167 0.25 9.08 15.94
N GLN A 168 -0.63 8.27 15.34
CA GLN A 168 -0.94 6.92 15.82
C GLN A 168 0.24 5.97 15.68
N LEU A 169 0.89 5.94 14.52
CA LEU A 169 2.04 5.07 14.27
C LEU A 169 3.16 5.34 15.28
N ARG A 170 3.47 6.63 15.50
CA ARG A 170 4.45 7.03 16.52
C ARG A 170 4.06 6.53 17.91
N SER A 171 2.81 6.77 18.33
CA SER A 171 2.34 6.31 19.64
C SER A 171 2.44 4.79 19.80
N THR A 172 2.13 4.02 18.75
CA THR A 172 2.25 2.55 18.79
C THR A 172 3.70 2.11 18.90
N VAL A 173 4.60 2.67 18.09
CA VAL A 173 6.03 2.37 18.14
C VAL A 173 6.62 2.72 19.51
N GLU A 174 6.25 3.86 20.09
CA GLU A 174 6.67 4.29 21.43
C GLU A 174 6.20 3.33 22.53
N ARG A 175 4.94 2.88 22.48
CA ARG A 175 4.37 1.92 23.44
C ARG A 175 4.98 0.53 23.34
N ALA A 176 5.37 0.11 22.15
CA ALA A 176 6.00 -1.19 21.92
C ALA A 176 7.40 -1.30 22.56
N GLY A 177 8.00 -0.18 23.02
CA GLY A 177 9.07 -0.16 24.02
C GLY A 177 10.43 -0.74 23.61
N ASP A 178 10.58 -1.37 22.45
CA ASP A 178 11.74 -2.23 22.15
C ASP A 178 12.37 -2.05 20.75
N ALA A 179 12.00 -1.01 19.99
CA ALA A 179 12.42 -0.88 18.59
C ALA A 179 12.89 0.49 18.10
N MET A 180 12.78 1.57 18.90
CA MET A 180 13.22 2.90 18.48
C MET A 180 14.22 3.48 19.51
N PRO A 181 15.43 3.88 19.10
CA PRO A 181 16.34 4.60 19.99
C PRO A 181 15.65 5.85 20.53
N ARG A 182 15.61 6.03 21.86
CA ARG A 182 14.98 7.16 22.56
C ARG A 182 15.41 8.56 22.05
N ARG A 183 16.45 8.65 21.23
CA ARG A 183 17.00 9.86 20.60
C ARG A 183 16.34 10.22 19.27
N GLU A 184 15.60 9.32 18.63
CA GLU A 184 15.06 9.49 17.28
C GLU A 184 13.61 10.03 17.23
N LEU A 185 13.11 10.57 18.34
CA LEU A 185 11.71 10.96 18.53
C LEU A 185 11.34 12.35 17.95
N ALA A 186 12.28 13.06 17.33
CA ALA A 186 11.96 14.29 16.60
C ALA A 186 11.14 13.99 15.33
N ALA A 187 10.27 14.90 14.88
CA ALA A 187 9.40 14.67 13.71
C ALA A 187 10.19 14.28 12.44
N THR A 188 11.33 14.93 12.20
CA THR A 188 12.27 14.62 11.11
C THR A 188 12.99 13.29 11.31
N SER A 189 13.23 12.91 12.56
CA SER A 189 13.93 11.67 12.91
C SER A 189 13.02 10.45 12.80
N PHE A 190 11.71 10.60 13.05
CA PHE A 190 10.74 9.53 12.86
C PHE A 190 10.56 9.17 11.39
N GLU A 191 10.49 10.16 10.49
CA GLU A 191 10.39 9.90 9.04
C GLU A 191 11.66 9.23 8.52
N SER A 192 12.83 9.72 8.94
CA SER A 192 14.11 9.09 8.61
C SER A 192 14.20 7.65 9.11
N TRP A 193 13.66 7.37 10.30
CA TRP A 193 13.62 6.03 10.88
C TRP A 193 12.65 5.09 10.13
N VAL A 194 11.44 5.57 9.80
CA VAL A 194 10.49 4.80 8.99
C VAL A 194 11.11 4.43 7.63
N GLU A 195 11.87 5.34 7.02
CA GLU A 195 12.56 5.07 5.77
C GLU A 195 13.73 4.08 5.95
N SER A 196 14.52 4.21 7.02
CA SER A 196 15.65 3.29 7.27
C SER A 196 15.22 1.87 7.65
N VAL A 197 14.04 1.73 8.28
CA VAL A 197 13.48 0.45 8.74
C VAL A 197 12.46 -0.11 7.74
N ARG A 198 12.23 0.58 6.62
CA ARG A 198 11.43 0.07 5.51
C ARG A 198 11.97 -1.31 5.08
N PRO A 199 11.10 -2.31 4.85
CA PRO A 199 11.54 -3.59 4.30
C PRO A 199 12.32 -3.35 3.01
N SER A 200 13.40 -4.10 2.74
CA SER A 200 14.15 -3.99 1.47
C SER A 200 13.25 -4.12 0.24
N ASP A 201 12.24 -4.97 0.39
CA ASP A 201 11.25 -5.28 -0.64
C ASP A 201 10.11 -4.26 -0.67
N ALA A 202 10.09 -3.39 0.35
CA ALA A 202 9.45 -2.09 0.52
C ALA A 202 9.74 -1.08 -0.59
N ALA A 203 10.97 -1.09 -1.15
CA ALA A 203 11.54 0.00 -1.93
C ALA A 203 10.88 0.19 -3.31
N GLY A 204 10.31 1.37 -3.55
CA GLY A 204 9.94 1.87 -4.87
C GLY A 204 11.18 2.45 -5.57
N PRO A 205 11.14 2.67 -6.89
CA PRO A 205 12.30 3.13 -7.68
C PRO A 205 12.83 4.53 -7.30
N HIS A 206 12.22 5.21 -6.33
CA HIS A 206 12.56 6.57 -5.89
C HIS A 206 12.90 6.68 -4.39
N ALA A 207 13.27 5.58 -3.73
CA ALA A 207 13.99 5.72 -2.46
C ALA A 207 15.33 6.44 -2.74
N PRO A 208 15.68 7.51 -1.98
CA PRO A 208 16.89 8.29 -2.20
C PRO A 208 18.18 7.46 -2.09
#